data_AF-A0A817RLS7-F1
#
_entry.id   AF-A0A817RLS7-F1
#
_cell.length_a   1.000
_cell.length_b   1.000
_cell.length_c   1.000
_cell.angle_alpha   90.00
_cell.angle_beta   90.00
_cell.angle_gamma   90.00
#
_symmetry.space_group_name_H-M   'P 1'
#
loop_
_entity.id
_entity.type
_entity.pdbx_description
1 polymer ?
#
loop_
_entity_poly.entity_id
_entity_poly.type
_entity_poly.pdbx_seq_one_letter_code
_entity_poly.pdbx_strand_id
1 'polypeptide(L)'
;MSLNDIDQRIENLRKEEKQIQDVYKELARFLHRNAILPINDDFPDYIRYFIREEQLKQSVGARNTEVINNLEKLMADFMNDMERFKKTIQDERNLESTTESLRPEDIFILVGTLYHLPINGKQIRDQVEGIEFSQGEYSAKGEVQVKLPAKAASSSVMLQLKDIVSK
;
A
#
# COMPACT_ATOMS: atom_id res chain seq x y z
N MET A 1 8.97 16.73 37.88
CA MET A 1 7.75 16.45 37.08
C MET A 1 6.72 15.94 38.08
N SER A 2 5.72 16.76 38.40
CA SER A 2 4.68 16.41 39.37
C SER A 2 3.71 15.39 38.76
N LEU A 3 2.98 14.62 39.58
CA LEU A 3 1.97 13.66 39.09
C LEU A 3 0.95 14.35 38.14
N ASN A 4 0.58 15.59 38.46
CA ASN A 4 -0.31 16.42 37.63
C ASN A 4 0.25 16.67 36.22
N ASP A 5 1.57 16.85 36.07
CA ASP A 5 2.17 17.11 34.76
C ASP A 5 2.08 15.88 33.84
N ILE A 6 2.14 14.67 34.44
CA ILE A 6 2.04 13.40 33.73
C ILE A 6 0.59 13.14 33.31
N ASP A 7 -0.37 13.35 34.22
CA ASP A 7 -1.80 13.18 33.91
C ASP A 7 -2.26 14.14 32.82
N GLN A 8 -1.80 15.39 32.86
CA GLN A 8 -2.09 16.38 31.84
C GLN A 8 -1.45 16.01 30.49
N ARG A 9 -0.26 15.41 30.51
CA ARG A 9 0.38 14.91 29.28
C ARG A 9 -0.39 13.74 28.68
N ILE A 10 -0.90 12.81 29.49
CA ILE A 10 -1.72 11.68 29.05
C ILE A 10 -3.02 12.17 28.41
N GLU A 11 -3.67 13.16 29.02
CA GLU A 11 -4.91 13.72 28.47
C GLU A 11 -4.67 14.40 27.11
N ASN A 12 -3.57 15.17 26.98
CA ASN A 12 -3.20 15.79 25.72
C ASN A 12 -2.92 14.76 24.62
N LEU A 13 -2.24 13.65 24.96
CA LEU A 13 -1.99 12.55 24.03
C LEU A 13 -3.27 11.87 23.56
N ARG A 14 -4.24 11.63 24.46
CA ARG A 14 -5.54 11.03 24.12
C ARG A 14 -6.38 11.94 23.22
N LYS A 15 -6.34 13.25 23.46
CA LYS A 15 -7.03 14.24 22.61
C LYS A 15 -6.44 14.22 21.20
N GLU A 16 -5.11 14.17 21.11
CA GLU A 16 -4.42 14.13 19.83
C GLU A 16 -4.66 12.82 19.08
N GLU A 17 -4.64 11.68 19.77
CA GLU A 17 -5.00 10.37 19.21
C GLU A 17 -6.40 10.41 18.58
N LYS A 18 -7.38 10.98 19.30
CA LYS A 18 -8.75 11.09 18.79
C LYS A 18 -8.82 11.97 17.54
N GLN A 19 -8.11 13.10 17.53
CA GLN A 19 -8.04 13.98 16.36
C GLN A 19 -7.43 13.27 15.14
N ILE A 20 -6.35 12.52 15.34
CA ILE A 20 -5.72 11.72 14.27
C ILE A 20 -6.71 10.67 13.74
N GLN A 21 -7.40 9.95 14.62
CA GLN A 21 -8.38 8.93 14.22
C GLN A 21 -9.54 9.52 13.42
N ASP A 22 -10.03 10.71 13.80
CA ASP A 22 -11.14 11.34 13.08
C ASP A 22 -10.70 11.85 11.71
N VAL A 23 -9.51 12.44 11.58
CA VAL A 23 -8.94 12.81 10.27
C VAL A 23 -8.70 11.58 9.40
N TYR A 24 -8.19 10.49 9.96
CA TYR A 24 -7.94 9.24 9.22
C TYR A 24 -9.23 8.68 8.62
N LYS A 25 -10.33 8.66 9.37
CA LYS A 25 -11.64 8.19 8.86
C LYS A 25 -12.10 9.02 7.67
N GLU A 26 -11.96 10.34 7.75
CA GLU A 26 -12.36 11.25 6.67
C GLU A 26 -11.49 11.08 5.41
N LEU A 27 -10.17 10.92 5.56
CA LEU A 27 -9.27 10.62 4.44
C LEU A 27 -9.56 9.26 3.80
N ALA A 28 -9.80 8.22 4.60
CA ALA A 28 -10.17 6.90 4.12
C ALA A 28 -11.49 6.94 3.33
N ARG A 29 -12.48 7.68 3.85
CA ARG A 29 -13.76 7.92 3.18
C ARG A 29 -13.57 8.63 1.84
N PHE A 30 -12.72 9.66 1.78
CA PHE A 30 -12.43 10.39 0.55
C PHE A 30 -11.77 9.47 -0.50
N LEU A 31 -10.70 8.75 -0.13
CA LEU A 31 -9.98 7.85 -1.03
C LEU A 31 -10.91 6.79 -1.61
N HIS A 32 -11.76 6.22 -0.77
CA HIS A 32 -12.69 5.18 -1.20
C HIS A 32 -13.78 5.68 -2.15
N ARG A 33 -14.32 6.89 -1.93
CA ARG A 33 -15.34 7.48 -2.82
C ARG A 33 -14.77 7.88 -4.18
N ASN A 34 -13.50 8.27 -4.23
CA ASN A 34 -12.86 8.83 -5.44
C ASN A 34 -11.95 7.83 -6.18
N ALA A 35 -11.68 6.65 -5.62
CA ALA A 35 -10.93 5.61 -6.30
C ALA A 35 -11.78 4.96 -7.42
N ILE A 36 -11.24 4.93 -8.65
CA ILE A 36 -11.87 4.31 -9.84
C ILE A 36 -12.12 2.81 -9.61
N LEU A 37 -11.21 2.16 -8.88
CA LEU A 37 -11.36 0.84 -8.27
C LEU A 37 -11.08 1.01 -6.77
N PRO A 38 -12.03 0.76 -5.87
CA PRO A 38 -11.83 0.94 -4.43
C PRO A 38 -10.67 0.10 -3.86
N ILE A 39 -10.25 -0.94 -4.59
CA ILE A 39 -9.06 -1.75 -4.37
C ILE A 39 -8.53 -2.12 -5.76
N ASN A 40 -7.30 -1.74 -6.11
CA ASN A 40 -6.61 -2.32 -7.26
C ASN A 40 -6.09 -3.71 -6.83
N ASP A 41 -6.92 -4.73 -7.04
CA ASP A 41 -6.78 -6.03 -6.38
C ASP A 41 -6.06 -7.07 -7.24
N ASP A 42 -4.89 -6.69 -7.77
CA ASP A 42 -3.99 -7.63 -8.45
C ASP A 42 -3.17 -8.45 -7.43
N PHE A 43 -3.24 -8.10 -6.14
CA PHE A 43 -2.48 -8.73 -5.06
C PHE A 43 -2.75 -10.24 -4.91
N PRO A 44 -4.00 -10.73 -4.98
CA PRO A 44 -4.30 -12.16 -5.05
C PRO A 44 -3.64 -12.84 -6.25
N ASP A 45 -3.53 -12.18 -7.39
CA ASP A 45 -2.87 -12.73 -8.57
C ASP A 45 -1.35 -12.87 -8.39
N TYR A 46 -0.72 -11.91 -7.70
CA TYR A 46 0.68 -12.04 -7.30
C TYR A 46 0.91 -13.19 -6.31
N ILE A 47 0.05 -13.33 -5.29
CA ILE A 47 0.17 -14.44 -4.33
C ILE A 47 -0.05 -15.79 -5.03
N ARG A 48 -1.05 -15.88 -5.93
CA ARG A 48 -1.28 -17.07 -6.77
C ARG A 48 -0.06 -17.40 -7.64
N TYR A 49 0.58 -16.39 -8.22
CA TYR A 49 1.80 -16.56 -9.00
C TYR A 49 2.93 -17.15 -8.14
N PHE A 50 3.17 -16.62 -6.93
CA PHE A 50 4.20 -17.17 -6.03
C PHE A 50 3.90 -18.59 -5.57
N ILE A 51 2.64 -18.91 -5.25
CA ILE A 51 2.24 -20.29 -4.92
C ILE A 51 2.57 -21.23 -6.08
N ARG A 52 2.25 -20.83 -7.33
CA ARG A 52 2.53 -21.64 -8.52
C ARG A 52 4.03 -21.85 -8.74
N GLU A 53 4.84 -20.82 -8.57
CA GLU A 53 6.31 -20.91 -8.68
C GLU A 53 6.89 -21.86 -7.62
N GLU A 54 6.42 -21.76 -6.37
CA GLU A 54 6.89 -22.64 -5.29
C GLU A 54 6.41 -24.09 -5.49
N GLN A 55 5.19 -24.32 -5.96
CA GLN A 55 4.72 -25.65 -6.35
C GLN A 55 5.55 -26.25 -7.50
N LEU A 56 5.94 -25.43 -8.47
CA LEU A 56 6.81 -25.87 -9.56
C LEU A 56 8.19 -26.26 -9.05
N LYS A 57 8.80 -25.47 -8.15
CA LYS A 57 10.06 -25.84 -7.49
C LYS A 57 9.94 -27.13 -6.67
N GLN A 58 8.81 -27.36 -6.02
CA GLN A 58 8.53 -28.60 -5.29
C GLN A 58 8.50 -29.81 -6.22
N SER A 59 7.92 -29.66 -7.42
CA SER A 59 7.89 -30.70 -8.44
C SER A 59 9.28 -31.10 -8.95
N VAL A 60 10.26 -30.19 -8.86
CA VAL A 60 11.67 -30.40 -9.23
C VAL A 60 12.52 -30.84 -8.02
N GLY A 61 11.90 -31.05 -6.85
CA GLY A 61 12.53 -31.64 -5.67
C GLY A 61 12.84 -30.68 -4.51
N ALA A 62 12.36 -29.43 -4.56
CA ALA A 62 12.48 -28.51 -3.42
C ALA A 62 11.60 -28.97 -2.24
N ARG A 63 12.06 -28.75 -1.00
CA ARG A 63 11.31 -29.01 0.23
C ARG A 63 10.77 -27.71 0.83
N ASN A 64 9.80 -27.13 0.15
CA ASN A 64 9.21 -25.81 0.43
C ASN A 64 7.72 -25.90 0.82
N THR A 65 7.28 -27.04 1.38
CA THR A 65 5.90 -27.26 1.84
C THR A 65 5.43 -26.18 2.83
N GLU A 66 6.29 -25.76 3.74
CA GLU A 66 5.98 -24.72 4.72
C GLU A 66 5.78 -23.34 4.06
N VAL A 67 6.56 -23.04 3.02
CA VAL A 67 6.44 -21.78 2.25
C VAL A 67 5.10 -21.73 1.51
N ILE A 68 4.70 -22.83 0.88
CA ILE A 68 3.41 -22.94 0.19
C ILE A 68 2.26 -22.75 1.20
N ASN A 69 2.29 -23.46 2.33
CA ASN A 69 1.26 -23.33 3.37
C ASN A 69 1.15 -21.89 3.91
N ASN A 70 2.29 -21.21 4.09
CA ASN A 70 2.31 -19.83 4.55
C ASN A 70 1.74 -18.86 3.49
N LEU A 71 2.02 -19.10 2.21
CA LEU A 71 1.46 -18.30 1.10
C LEU A 71 -0.05 -18.54 0.94
N GLU A 72 -0.52 -19.77 1.09
CA GLU A 72 -1.95 -20.09 1.09
C GLU A 72 -2.67 -19.43 2.27
N LYS A 73 -2.06 -19.44 3.45
CA LYS A 73 -2.57 -18.73 4.63
C LYS A 73 -2.63 -17.22 4.39
N LEU A 74 -1.55 -16.64 3.83
CA LEU A 74 -1.51 -15.22 3.47
C LEU A 74 -2.63 -14.84 2.49
N MET A 75 -2.90 -15.70 1.49
CA MET A 75 -4.01 -15.51 0.56
C MET A 75 -5.36 -15.51 1.29
N ALA A 76 -5.58 -16.45 2.20
CA ALA A 76 -6.81 -16.56 2.96
C ALA A 76 -7.03 -15.37 3.91
N ASP A 77 -5.98 -14.95 4.62
CA ASP A 77 -6.01 -13.80 5.53
C ASP A 77 -6.31 -12.52 4.75
N PHE A 78 -5.64 -12.30 3.62
CA PHE A 78 -5.88 -11.16 2.74
C PHE A 78 -7.31 -11.11 2.20
N MET A 79 -7.85 -12.25 1.74
CA MET A 79 -9.24 -12.32 1.26
C MET A 79 -10.25 -12.02 2.39
N ASN A 80 -10.00 -12.51 3.60
CA ASN A 80 -10.84 -12.25 4.77
C ASN A 80 -10.82 -10.78 5.17
N ASP A 81 -9.65 -10.16 5.21
CA ASP A 81 -9.50 -8.74 5.53
C ASP A 81 -10.19 -7.87 4.49
N MET A 82 -10.07 -8.24 3.21
CA MET A 82 -10.76 -7.56 2.13
C MET A 82 -12.28 -7.72 2.21
N GLU A 83 -12.80 -8.89 2.59
CA GLU A 83 -14.23 -9.08 2.78
C GLU A 83 -14.76 -8.25 3.96
N ARG A 84 -14.02 -8.21 5.08
CA ARG A 84 -14.35 -7.37 6.24
C ARG A 84 -14.37 -5.90 5.87
N PHE A 85 -13.35 -5.44 5.15
CA PHE A 85 -13.25 -4.08 4.66
C PHE A 85 -14.40 -3.71 3.73
N LYS A 86 -14.74 -4.59 2.77
CA LYS A 86 -15.91 -4.39 1.88
C LYS A 86 -17.22 -4.29 2.67
N LYS A 87 -17.43 -5.12 3.70
CA LYS A 87 -18.63 -5.08 4.54
C LYS A 87 -18.74 -3.79 5.34
N THR A 88 -17.68 -3.40 6.06
CA THR A 88 -17.66 -2.14 6.84
C THR A 88 -18.01 -0.94 5.97
N ILE A 89 -17.51 -0.94 4.73
CA ILE A 89 -17.76 0.13 3.77
C ILE A 89 -19.17 0.08 3.17
N GLN A 90 -19.70 -1.12 2.89
CA GLN A 90 -21.06 -1.26 2.39
C GLN A 90 -22.08 -0.84 3.45
N ASP A 91 -21.82 -1.15 4.72
CA ASP A 91 -22.60 -0.69 5.86
C ASP A 91 -22.57 0.84 5.99
N GLU A 92 -21.42 1.48 5.71
CA GLU A 92 -21.29 2.95 5.66
C GLU A 92 -22.01 3.58 4.46
N ARG A 93 -22.09 2.90 3.31
CA ARG A 93 -22.89 3.37 2.15
C ARG A 93 -24.39 3.25 2.40
N ASN A 94 -24.83 2.23 3.14
CA ASN A 94 -26.23 2.04 3.51
C ASN A 94 -26.72 3.03 4.58
N LEU A 95 -25.80 3.69 5.30
CA LEU A 95 -26.08 4.92 6.05
C LEU A 95 -26.19 6.11 5.08
N GLU A 96 -27.19 6.08 4.21
CA GLU A 96 -27.67 7.27 3.51
C GLU A 96 -28.33 8.22 4.53
N SER A 97 -27.55 8.97 5.31
CA SER A 97 -28.04 10.23 5.83
C SER A 97 -26.90 11.23 6.09
N THR A 98 -26.89 12.29 5.28
CA THR A 98 -26.54 13.66 5.68
C THR A 98 -25.08 13.98 6.04
N THR A 99 -24.09 13.46 5.33
CA THR A 99 -22.73 14.05 5.39
C THR A 99 -22.25 14.47 4.01
N GLU A 100 -22.05 15.79 3.86
CA GLU A 100 -21.46 16.42 2.67
C GLU A 100 -20.24 15.64 2.21
N SER A 101 -20.18 15.34 0.91
CA SER A 101 -19.03 14.63 0.37
C SER A 101 -17.81 15.53 0.44
N LEU A 102 -16.75 15.08 1.12
CA LEU A 102 -15.46 15.74 1.15
C LEU A 102 -14.97 16.02 -0.28
N ARG A 103 -14.62 17.27 -0.53
CA ARG A 103 -14.02 17.69 -1.78
C ARG A 103 -12.50 17.56 -1.69
N PRO A 104 -11.78 17.49 -2.83
CA PRO A 104 -10.32 17.41 -2.82
C PRO A 104 -9.64 18.53 -2.02
N GLU A 105 -10.22 19.74 -2.00
CA GLU A 105 -9.68 20.87 -1.25
C GLU A 105 -9.72 20.63 0.27
N ASP A 106 -10.73 19.91 0.74
CA ASP A 106 -10.95 19.63 2.16
C ASP A 106 -9.89 18.63 2.68
N ILE A 107 -9.24 17.84 1.81
CA ILE A 107 -8.12 16.95 2.15
C ILE A 107 -6.91 17.75 2.60
N PHE A 108 -6.56 18.81 1.88
CA PHE A 108 -5.38 19.62 2.23
C PHE A 108 -5.57 20.30 3.58
N ILE A 109 -6.81 20.64 3.91
CA ILE A 109 -7.18 21.15 5.24
C ILE A 109 -6.96 20.05 6.28
N LEU A 110 -7.46 18.83 6.04
CA LEU A 110 -7.28 17.69 6.94
C LEU A 110 -5.80 17.33 7.16
N VAL A 111 -5.00 17.23 6.10
CA VAL A 111 -3.55 17.01 6.21
C VAL A 111 -2.87 18.15 6.95
N GLY A 112 -3.27 19.40 6.66
CA GLY A 112 -2.83 20.58 7.39
C GLY A 112 -3.11 20.48 8.90
N THR A 113 -4.29 19.98 9.30
CA THR A 113 -4.61 19.81 10.73
C THR A 113 -3.69 18.81 11.41
N LEU A 114 -3.28 17.74 10.71
CA LEU A 114 -2.32 16.77 11.24
C LEU A 114 -0.95 17.39 11.46
N TYR A 115 -0.47 18.22 10.53
CA TYR A 115 0.85 18.88 10.67
C TYR A 115 0.90 19.91 11.79
N HIS A 116 -0.24 20.51 12.15
CA HIS A 116 -0.33 21.48 13.24
C HIS A 116 -0.55 20.83 14.62
N LEU A 117 -0.58 19.49 14.71
CA LEU A 117 -0.74 18.81 15.99
C LEU A 117 0.45 19.10 16.92
N PRO A 118 0.18 19.41 18.20
CA PRO A 118 1.19 19.95 19.11
C PRO A 118 2.25 18.93 19.52
N ILE A 119 1.96 17.62 19.50
CA ILE A 119 2.90 16.59 19.93
C ILE A 119 3.52 15.87 18.73
N ASN A 120 2.70 15.33 17.83
CA ASN A 120 3.12 14.45 16.74
C ASN A 120 3.10 15.14 15.37
N GLY A 121 2.57 16.36 15.25
CA GLY A 121 2.36 16.99 13.94
C GLY A 121 3.65 17.19 13.16
N LYS A 122 4.73 17.60 13.84
CA LYS A 122 6.06 17.69 13.24
C LYS A 122 6.57 16.32 12.76
N GLN A 123 6.41 15.26 13.55
CA GLN A 123 6.87 13.92 13.19
C GLN A 123 6.11 13.38 11.97
N ILE A 124 4.79 13.61 11.91
CA ILE A 124 3.95 13.23 10.77
C ILE A 124 4.42 13.96 9.51
N ARG A 125 4.72 15.25 9.61
CA ARG A 125 5.26 16.03 8.48
C ARG A 125 6.61 15.52 8.01
N ASP A 126 7.56 15.32 8.93
CA ASP A 126 8.91 14.85 8.61
C ASP A 126 8.87 13.47 7.91
N GLN A 127 7.94 12.59 8.31
CA GLN A 127 7.73 11.29 7.66
C GLN A 127 7.22 11.42 6.22
N VAL A 128 6.25 12.31 5.97
CA VAL A 128 5.69 12.51 4.62
C VAL A 128 6.73 13.12 3.68
N GLU A 129 7.42 14.17 4.12
CA GLU A 129 8.50 14.81 3.33
C GLU A 129 9.65 13.81 3.05
N GLY A 130 9.97 12.92 4.00
CA GLY A 130 10.95 11.85 3.81
C GLY A 130 10.54 10.82 2.75
N ILE A 131 9.25 10.52 2.63
CA ILE A 131 8.73 9.62 1.58
C ILE A 131 8.87 10.28 0.21
N GLU A 132 8.51 11.55 0.05
CA GLU A 132 8.66 12.29 -1.22
C GLU A 132 10.12 12.30 -1.70
N PHE A 133 11.06 12.52 -0.78
CA PHE A 133 12.49 12.46 -1.09
C PHE A 133 12.93 11.07 -1.58
N SER A 134 12.46 10.00 -0.91
CA SER A 134 12.78 8.64 -1.31
C SER A 134 12.21 8.27 -2.68
N GLN A 135 10.98 8.68 -3.00
CA GLN A 135 10.37 8.41 -4.32
C GLN A 135 11.06 9.17 -5.45
N GLY A 136 11.60 10.37 -5.20
CA GLY A 136 12.46 11.10 -6.12
C GLY A 136 13.74 10.34 -6.47
N GLU A 137 14.40 9.73 -5.48
CA GLU A 137 15.59 8.89 -5.71
C GLU A 137 15.28 7.58 -6.44
N TYR A 138 14.15 6.93 -6.16
CA TYR A 138 13.75 5.71 -6.86
C TYR A 138 13.32 5.98 -8.31
N SER A 139 12.63 7.09 -8.57
CA SER A 139 12.28 7.52 -9.94
C SER A 139 13.51 7.91 -10.75
N ALA A 140 14.53 8.51 -10.12
CA ALA A 140 15.81 8.80 -10.77
C ALA A 140 16.66 7.53 -11.07
N LYS A 141 16.36 6.40 -10.42
CA LYS A 141 16.94 5.08 -10.71
C LYS A 141 16.11 4.26 -11.72
N GLY A 142 15.03 4.83 -12.25
CA GLY A 142 14.21 4.21 -13.29
C GLY A 142 14.92 4.18 -14.65
N GLU A 143 15.09 2.96 -15.17
CA GLU A 143 15.59 2.59 -16.50
C GLU A 143 17.06 2.91 -16.81
N VAL A 144 17.96 2.04 -16.36
CA VAL A 144 19.28 1.90 -17.00
C VAL A 144 19.08 1.19 -18.33
N GLN A 145 19.16 1.92 -19.43
CA GLN A 145 19.16 1.33 -20.77
C GLN A 145 20.42 0.46 -20.94
N VAL A 146 20.26 -0.85 -20.74
CA VAL A 146 21.37 -1.81 -20.89
C VAL A 146 21.72 -1.91 -22.37
N LYS A 147 22.85 -1.30 -22.77
CA LYS A 147 23.44 -1.55 -24.08
C LYS A 147 23.91 -3.00 -24.11
N LEU A 148 23.14 -3.85 -24.76
CA LEU A 148 23.50 -5.26 -24.97
C LEU A 148 24.88 -5.32 -25.65
N PRO A 149 25.82 -6.13 -25.13
CA PRO A 149 27.11 -6.30 -25.77
C PRO A 149 26.91 -6.85 -27.19
N ALA A 150 27.62 -6.31 -28.18
CA ALA A 150 27.47 -6.68 -29.59
C ALA A 150 27.59 -8.20 -29.87
N LYS A 151 28.23 -8.96 -28.95
CA LYS A 151 28.36 -10.42 -28.99
C LYS A 151 27.13 -11.19 -28.48
N ALA A 152 26.16 -10.55 -27.83
CA ALA A 152 24.89 -11.18 -27.45
C ALA A 152 23.98 -11.40 -28.67
N ALA A 153 24.16 -10.58 -29.73
CA ALA A 153 23.47 -10.75 -31.01
C ALA A 153 23.91 -12.00 -31.80
N SER A 154 25.00 -12.67 -31.40
CA SER A 154 25.46 -13.93 -32.00
C SER A 154 25.12 -15.17 -31.18
N SER A 155 24.35 -15.02 -30.10
CA SER A 155 23.83 -16.19 -29.38
C SER A 155 22.81 -16.92 -30.25
N SER A 156 23.00 -18.22 -30.44
CA SER A 156 22.06 -19.11 -31.16
C SER A 156 20.61 -18.92 -30.68
N VAL A 157 20.43 -18.71 -29.37
CA VAL A 157 19.13 -18.48 -28.74
C VAL A 157 18.50 -17.15 -29.19
N MET A 158 19.31 -16.09 -29.35
CA MET A 158 18.82 -14.78 -29.79
C MET A 158 18.49 -14.75 -31.29
N LEU A 159 19.22 -15.53 -32.11
CA LEU A 159 18.89 -15.70 -33.53
C LEU A 159 17.57 -16.46 -33.70
N GLN A 160 17.35 -17.52 -32.93
CA GLN A 160 16.09 -18.26 -32.92
C GLN A 160 14.93 -17.39 -32.46
N LEU A 161 15.13 -16.55 -31.43
CA LEU A 161 14.10 -15.62 -30.95
C LEU A 161 13.73 -14.57 -32.02
N LYS A 162 14.74 -14.04 -32.74
CA LYS A 162 14.53 -13.08 -33.83
C LYS A 162 13.68 -13.68 -34.96
N ASP A 163 13.93 -14.92 -35.34
CA ASP A 163 13.17 -15.61 -36.39
C ASP A 163 11.72 -15.90 -35.99
N ILE A 164 11.45 -16.08 -34.69
CA ILE A 164 10.09 -16.26 -34.15
C ILE A 164 9.33 -14.93 -34.12
N VAL A 165 10.00 -13.84 -33.75
CA VAL A 165 9.38 -12.51 -33.61
C VAL A 165 9.20 -11.80 -34.97
N SER A 166 9.91 -12.23 -36.01
CA SER A 166 9.84 -11.65 -37.36
C SER A 166 8.83 -12.34 -38.29
N LYS A 167 8.01 -13.26 -37.77
CA LYS A 167 6.85 -13.86 -38.46
C LYS A 167 5.55 -13.22 -37.96
#